data_AF-A0A7D7ZPA2-F1
#
_entry.id   AF-A0A7D7ZPA2-F1
#
_cell.length_a   1.000
_cell.length_b   1.000
_cell.length_c   1.000
_cell.angle_alpha   90.00
_cell.angle_beta   90.00
_cell.angle_gamma   90.00
#
_symmetry.space_group_name_H-M   'P 1'
#
loop_
_entity.id
_entity.type
_entity.pdbx_description
1 polymer ?
#
loop_
_entity_poly.entity_id
_entity_poly.type
_entity_poly.pdbx_seq_one_letter_code
_entity_poly.pdbx_strand_id
1 'polypeptide(L)'
;MNILKFLRIPYLSIFMASLILFVSCEQYDAPEQIQNKFDYSSFNNFKSSSYFDDIVKNVKSRFSKSKESTNQIVLDEVNAQLGTNIEIPNDALQLSIEMNPTDILTIAKNNSWLTQEDVIITNEFIEDMESKGFDIAVENYESNILAVNLSNEEFAKKNLFINMVKSMEFKYPDLYDNNESAQAKSWLKCAAASIALASAIAGTLSCVTIAACALAMVLVYAASNSFADNCLE
;
A
#
# COMPACT_ATOMS: atom_id res chain seq x y z
N MET A 1 -11.07 23.29 56.88
CA MET A 1 -11.23 21.85 56.58
C MET A 1 -12.62 21.49 56.00
N ASN A 2 -13.19 22.33 55.12
CA ASN A 2 -14.53 22.12 54.54
C ASN A 2 -14.55 21.99 53.00
N ILE A 3 -13.47 22.37 52.31
CA ILE A 3 -13.38 22.33 50.84
C ILE A 3 -13.30 20.88 50.33
N LEU A 4 -12.61 19.99 51.06
CA LEU A 4 -12.50 18.57 50.70
C LEU A 4 -13.82 17.79 50.83
N LYS A 5 -14.81 18.29 51.60
CA LYS A 5 -16.14 17.67 51.67
C LYS A 5 -17.01 18.01 50.46
N PHE A 6 -16.80 19.18 49.85
CA PHE A 6 -17.56 19.63 48.69
C PHE A 6 -17.20 18.82 47.42
N LEU A 7 -15.93 18.41 47.29
CA LEU A 7 -15.45 17.60 46.17
C LEU A 7 -15.90 16.13 46.19
N ARG A 8 -16.55 15.67 47.27
CA ARG A 8 -16.98 14.25 47.43
C ARG A 8 -18.43 14.01 47.01
N ILE A 9 -19.09 15.00 46.42
CA ILE A 9 -20.50 14.92 46.03
C ILE A 9 -20.58 14.29 44.63
N PRO A 10 -21.27 13.17 44.44
CA PRO A 10 -21.28 12.41 43.18
C PRO A 10 -21.84 13.20 41.99
N TYR A 11 -22.70 14.19 42.26
CA TYR A 11 -23.25 15.08 41.24
C TYR A 11 -22.19 15.98 40.58
N LEU A 12 -21.11 16.33 41.29
CA LEU A 12 -20.01 17.11 40.72
C LEU A 12 -19.25 16.29 39.67
N SER A 13 -19.01 15.00 39.94
CA SER A 13 -18.35 14.10 38.99
C SER A 13 -19.21 13.85 37.75
N ILE A 14 -20.53 13.71 37.90
CA ILE A 14 -21.46 13.58 36.77
C ILE A 14 -21.51 14.88 35.95
N PHE A 15 -21.52 16.04 36.62
CA PHE A 15 -21.49 17.34 35.95
C PHE A 15 -20.18 17.59 35.20
N MET A 16 -19.04 17.23 35.78
CA MET A 16 -17.74 17.34 35.10
C MET A 16 -17.59 16.33 33.96
N ALA A 17 -18.09 15.11 34.11
CA ALA A 17 -18.13 14.13 33.02
C ALA A 17 -19.03 14.60 31.86
N SER A 18 -20.18 15.21 32.18
CA SER A 18 -21.06 15.88 31.21
C SER A 18 -20.32 17.02 30.49
N LEU A 19 -19.69 17.93 31.22
CA LEU A 19 -18.91 19.03 30.62
C LEU A 19 -17.77 18.52 29.73
N ILE A 20 -17.07 17.46 30.11
CA ILE A 20 -16.02 16.84 29.28
C ILE A 20 -16.62 16.24 28.00
N LEU A 21 -17.80 15.62 28.07
CA LEU A 21 -18.49 15.08 26.90
C LEU A 21 -19.00 16.16 25.94
N PHE A 22 -19.36 17.36 26.43
CA PHE A 22 -19.79 18.47 25.58
C PHE A 22 -18.61 19.32 25.03
N VAL A 23 -17.52 19.48 25.79
CA VAL A 23 -16.33 20.20 25.33
C VAL A 23 -15.48 19.36 24.36
N SER A 24 -15.56 18.02 24.40
CA SER A 24 -14.92 17.15 23.40
C SER A 24 -15.58 17.15 22.01
N CYS A 25 -16.66 17.92 21.79
CA CYS A 25 -17.33 17.99 20.49
C CYS A 25 -17.20 19.35 19.77
N GLU A 26 -16.60 20.38 20.37
CA GLU A 26 -16.40 21.68 19.69
C GLU A 26 -15.18 21.73 18.76
N GLN A 27 -14.48 20.60 18.56
CA GLN A 27 -13.40 20.48 17.57
C GLN A 27 -13.81 19.67 16.33
N TYR A 28 -15.11 19.44 16.14
CA TYR A 28 -15.65 19.10 14.84
C TYR A 28 -16.23 20.38 14.24
N ASP A 29 -15.35 21.24 13.76
CA ASP A 29 -15.68 22.08 12.62
C ASP A 29 -16.43 21.17 11.63
N ALA A 30 -17.64 21.56 11.24
CA ALA A 30 -18.42 20.84 10.23
C ALA A 30 -17.45 20.41 9.14
N PRO A 31 -17.28 19.11 8.84
CA PRO A 31 -16.21 18.70 7.98
C PRO A 31 -16.41 19.45 6.67
N GLU A 32 -15.52 20.41 6.39
CA GLU A 32 -15.19 20.75 5.03
C GLU A 32 -15.06 19.40 4.36
N GLN A 33 -15.87 19.14 3.32
CA GLN A 33 -15.76 17.88 2.60
C GLN A 33 -14.28 17.72 2.29
N ILE A 34 -13.62 16.81 3.01
CA ILE A 34 -12.18 16.62 2.89
C ILE A 34 -12.06 16.06 1.50
N GLN A 35 -11.75 16.94 0.54
CA GLN A 35 -11.62 16.53 -0.82
C GLN A 35 -10.43 15.59 -0.82
N ASN A 36 -10.70 14.31 -1.05
CA ASN A 36 -9.68 13.29 -1.16
C ASN A 36 -8.60 13.83 -2.11
N LYS A 37 -7.34 13.77 -1.66
CA LYS A 37 -6.19 14.22 -2.44
C LYS A 37 -5.10 13.18 -2.29
N PHE A 38 -4.49 12.81 -3.41
CA PHE A 38 -3.37 11.90 -3.40
C PHE A 38 -2.20 12.50 -2.62
N ASP A 39 -1.70 11.73 -1.65
CA ASP A 39 -0.55 12.07 -0.83
C ASP A 39 0.62 11.15 -1.18
N TYR A 40 1.69 11.77 -1.65
CA TYR A 40 2.92 11.11 -2.07
C TYR A 40 4.01 11.11 -0.99
N SER A 41 3.67 11.43 0.26
CA SER A 41 4.60 11.39 1.39
C SER A 41 5.29 10.03 1.53
N SER A 42 4.56 8.93 1.40
CA SER A 42 5.11 7.57 1.45
C SER A 42 6.15 7.29 0.36
N PHE A 43 5.84 7.65 -0.89
CA PHE A 43 6.79 7.56 -2.00
C PHE A 43 8.01 8.46 -1.81
N ASN A 44 7.83 9.69 -1.34
CA ASN A 44 8.93 10.62 -1.10
C ASN A 44 9.85 10.15 0.05
N ASN A 45 9.26 9.55 1.08
CA ASN A 45 10.00 8.92 2.17
C ASN A 45 10.76 7.68 1.67
N PHE A 46 10.15 6.90 0.77
CA PHE A 46 10.84 5.79 0.11
C PHE A 46 12.06 6.22 -0.68
N LYS A 47 11.92 7.28 -1.49
CA LYS A 47 13.02 7.85 -2.26
C LYS A 47 14.21 8.31 -1.40
N SER A 48 13.95 8.75 -0.18
CA SER A 48 14.94 9.42 0.68
C SER A 48 15.48 8.55 1.83
N SER A 49 14.88 7.40 2.12
CA SER A 49 15.25 6.60 3.29
C SER A 49 16.17 5.43 2.97
N SER A 50 17.21 5.27 3.80
CA SER A 50 18.14 4.12 3.74
C SER A 50 17.54 2.82 4.27
N TYR A 51 16.43 2.90 5.02
CA TYR A 51 15.75 1.73 5.59
C TYR A 51 15.40 0.68 4.55
N PHE A 52 15.02 1.12 3.34
CA PHE A 52 14.71 0.20 2.25
C PHE A 52 15.92 -0.62 1.82
N ASP A 53 17.06 0.04 1.60
CA ASP A 53 18.27 -0.65 1.17
C ASP A 53 18.78 -1.61 2.27
N ASP A 54 18.62 -1.23 3.55
CA ASP A 54 18.95 -2.09 4.69
C ASP A 54 18.03 -3.31 4.79
N ILE A 55 16.70 -3.11 4.68
CA ILE A 55 15.73 -4.21 4.67
C ILE A 55 16.03 -5.16 3.50
N VAL A 56 16.22 -4.62 2.30
CA VAL A 56 16.55 -5.39 1.09
C VAL A 56 17.81 -6.23 1.29
N LYS A 57 18.86 -5.63 1.85
CA LYS A 57 20.12 -6.31 2.12
C LYS A 57 19.94 -7.44 3.14
N ASN A 58 19.19 -7.21 4.20
CA ASN A 58 18.92 -8.21 5.23
C ASN A 58 18.09 -9.37 4.69
N VAL A 59 17.04 -9.04 3.93
CA VAL A 59 16.19 -9.99 3.21
C VAL A 59 17.02 -10.87 2.28
N LYS A 60 17.88 -10.28 1.42
CA LYS A 60 18.79 -11.03 0.53
C LYS A 60 19.73 -11.96 1.30
N SER A 61 20.22 -11.53 2.47
CA SER A 61 21.10 -12.35 3.31
C SER A 61 20.41 -13.54 3.98
N ARG A 62 19.11 -13.41 4.29
CA ARG A 62 18.27 -14.47 4.85
C ARG A 62 17.79 -15.44 3.78
N PHE A 63 17.56 -14.95 2.56
CA PHE A 63 17.12 -15.77 1.42
C PHE A 63 18.01 -16.95 1.14
N SER A 64 19.32 -16.74 1.08
CA SER A 64 20.27 -17.81 0.77
C SER A 64 20.37 -18.90 1.86
N LYS A 65 19.68 -18.74 2.99
CA LYS A 65 19.83 -19.58 4.19
C LYS A 65 18.52 -20.19 4.69
N SER A 66 17.36 -19.77 4.18
CA SER A 66 16.04 -20.14 4.72
C SER A 66 15.25 -21.03 3.75
N LYS A 67 14.34 -21.85 4.31
CA LYS A 67 13.29 -22.59 3.58
C LYS A 67 11.93 -21.89 3.65
N GLU A 68 11.87 -20.75 4.31
CA GLU A 68 10.67 -19.93 4.52
C GLU A 68 10.29 -19.16 3.24
N SER A 69 9.02 -18.78 3.10
CA SER A 69 8.57 -18.03 1.92
C SER A 69 9.17 -16.63 1.89
N THR A 70 9.46 -16.16 0.69
CA THR A 70 10.05 -14.83 0.43
C THR A 70 9.30 -13.69 1.08
N ASN A 71 7.98 -13.73 0.97
CA ASN A 71 7.15 -12.67 1.47
C ASN A 71 7.07 -12.68 3.01
N GLN A 72 7.17 -13.85 3.66
CA GLN A 72 7.20 -13.91 5.13
C GLN A 72 8.50 -13.34 5.70
N ILE A 73 9.65 -13.69 5.11
CA ILE A 73 10.96 -13.14 5.52
C ILE A 73 10.95 -11.61 5.41
N VAL A 74 10.36 -11.08 4.34
CA VAL A 74 10.21 -9.65 4.14
C VAL A 74 9.30 -9.02 5.19
N LEU A 75 8.14 -9.63 5.46
CA LEU A 75 7.20 -9.17 6.48
C LEU A 75 7.86 -9.05 7.85
N ASP A 76 8.60 -10.08 8.24
CA ASP A 76 9.33 -10.12 9.51
C ASP A 76 10.39 -9.01 9.58
N GLU A 77 11.16 -8.83 8.51
CA GLU A 77 12.23 -7.81 8.50
C GLU A 77 11.67 -6.41 8.57
N VAL A 78 10.57 -6.13 7.87
CA VAL A 78 9.92 -4.82 7.92
C VAL A 78 9.35 -4.56 9.31
N ASN A 79 8.66 -5.55 9.89
CA ASN A 79 8.15 -5.45 11.26
C ASN A 79 9.28 -5.22 12.27
N ALA A 80 10.42 -5.89 12.11
CA ALA A 80 11.59 -5.70 12.96
C ALA A 80 12.23 -4.31 12.81
N GLN A 81 12.45 -3.84 11.58
CA GLN A 81 13.13 -2.56 11.32
C GLN A 81 12.26 -1.35 11.69
N LEU A 82 10.94 -1.46 11.51
CA LEU A 82 10.02 -0.35 11.72
C LEU A 82 9.26 -0.43 13.05
N GLY A 83 9.53 -1.47 13.84
CA GLY A 83 8.87 -1.69 15.13
C GLY A 83 7.36 -1.88 15.01
N THR A 84 6.92 -2.53 13.92
CA THR A 84 5.50 -2.74 13.64
C THR A 84 5.08 -4.18 13.83
N ASN A 85 3.77 -4.39 13.90
CA ASN A 85 3.15 -5.71 13.93
C ASN A 85 2.12 -5.80 12.80
N ILE A 86 2.60 -5.63 11.57
CA ILE A 86 1.77 -5.77 10.39
C ILE A 86 1.52 -7.26 10.18
N GLU A 87 0.26 -7.61 9.98
CA GLU A 87 -0.16 -8.98 9.70
C GLU A 87 -0.74 -9.00 8.28
N ILE A 88 -0.16 -9.83 7.42
CA ILE A 88 -0.67 -10.08 6.06
C ILE A 88 -1.22 -11.52 6.04
N PRO A 89 -2.41 -11.74 5.44
CA PRO A 89 -2.94 -13.09 5.28
C PRO A 89 -1.94 -14.02 4.57
N ASN A 90 -1.82 -15.27 5.03
CA ASN A 90 -0.89 -16.25 4.44
C ASN A 90 -1.11 -16.43 2.93
N ASP A 91 -2.36 -16.36 2.48
CA ASP A 91 -2.68 -16.49 1.05
C ASP A 91 -2.15 -15.30 0.24
N ALA A 92 -2.12 -14.09 0.83
CA ALA A 92 -1.52 -12.91 0.19
C ALA A 92 0.00 -13.01 0.16
N LEU A 93 0.61 -13.61 1.18
CA LEU A 93 2.05 -13.92 1.19
C LEU A 93 2.45 -15.01 0.18
N GLN A 94 1.50 -15.77 -0.37
CA GLN A 94 1.78 -16.73 -1.43
C GLN A 94 1.69 -16.12 -2.83
N LEU A 95 1.11 -14.92 -2.97
CA LEU A 95 1.10 -14.22 -4.24
C LEU A 95 2.52 -13.88 -4.67
N SER A 96 2.82 -14.14 -5.94
CA SER A 96 4.10 -13.80 -6.54
C SER A 96 3.89 -13.17 -7.91
N ILE A 97 4.86 -12.39 -8.35
CA ILE A 97 4.86 -11.78 -9.68
C ILE A 97 5.15 -12.77 -10.81
N GLU A 98 5.48 -14.02 -10.48
CA GLU A 98 5.56 -15.13 -11.46
C GLU A 98 4.15 -15.60 -11.87
N MET A 99 3.13 -15.28 -11.07
CA MET A 99 1.74 -15.57 -11.39
C MET A 99 1.23 -14.64 -12.49
N ASN A 100 0.23 -15.11 -13.23
CA ASN A 100 -0.44 -14.24 -14.20
C ASN A 100 -1.14 -13.07 -13.46
N PRO A 101 -1.08 -11.83 -13.97
CA PRO A 101 -1.78 -10.70 -13.37
C PRO A 101 -3.28 -10.98 -13.12
N THR A 102 -3.92 -11.69 -14.05
CA THR A 102 -5.34 -12.07 -13.96
C THR A 102 -5.60 -13.03 -12.80
N ASP A 103 -4.68 -13.96 -12.54
CA ASP A 103 -4.80 -14.93 -11.45
C ASP A 103 -4.62 -14.23 -10.10
N ILE A 104 -3.65 -13.30 -10.00
CA ILE A 104 -3.43 -12.48 -8.80
C ILE A 104 -4.71 -11.69 -8.45
N LEU A 105 -5.27 -10.98 -9.43
CA LEU A 105 -6.49 -10.19 -9.23
C LEU A 105 -7.70 -11.08 -8.90
N THR A 106 -7.79 -12.26 -9.51
CA THR A 106 -8.86 -13.22 -9.23
C THR A 106 -8.76 -13.77 -7.80
N ILE A 107 -7.56 -14.13 -7.34
CA ILE A 107 -7.33 -14.60 -5.96
C ILE A 107 -7.64 -13.46 -4.98
N ALA A 108 -7.16 -12.25 -5.24
CA ALA A 108 -7.40 -11.10 -4.38
C ALA A 108 -8.89 -10.76 -4.25
N LYS A 109 -9.63 -10.84 -5.37
CA LYS A 109 -11.09 -10.68 -5.38
C LYS A 109 -11.79 -11.80 -4.60
N ASN A 110 -11.42 -13.05 -4.83
CA ASN A 110 -12.03 -14.20 -4.15
C ASN A 110 -11.81 -14.18 -2.63
N ASN A 111 -10.70 -13.60 -2.18
CA ASN A 111 -10.38 -13.40 -0.76
C ASN A 111 -10.92 -12.07 -0.20
N SER A 112 -11.72 -11.31 -0.97
CA SER A 112 -12.29 -10.02 -0.57
C SER A 112 -11.25 -8.94 -0.22
N TRP A 113 -10.02 -9.06 -0.72
CA TRP A 113 -9.02 -7.98 -0.63
C TRP A 113 -9.31 -6.88 -1.64
N LEU A 114 -9.86 -7.27 -2.79
CA LEU A 114 -10.28 -6.39 -3.86
C LEU A 114 -11.76 -6.58 -4.18
N THR A 115 -12.45 -5.48 -4.46
CA THR A 115 -13.77 -5.48 -5.08
C THR A 115 -13.66 -5.71 -6.59
N GLN A 116 -14.79 -5.96 -7.25
CA GLN A 116 -14.81 -6.04 -8.72
C GLN A 116 -14.39 -4.71 -9.37
N GLU A 117 -14.74 -3.60 -8.75
CA GLU A 117 -14.36 -2.26 -9.21
C GLU A 117 -12.84 -2.08 -9.14
N ASP A 118 -12.21 -2.57 -8.07
CA ASP A 118 -10.76 -2.48 -7.92
C ASP A 118 -10.03 -3.27 -9.00
N VAL A 119 -10.56 -4.44 -9.37
CA VAL A 119 -10.03 -5.25 -10.47
C VAL A 119 -10.15 -4.51 -11.81
N ILE A 120 -11.28 -3.86 -12.07
CA ILE A 120 -11.50 -3.07 -13.30
C ILE A 120 -10.50 -1.92 -13.36
N ILE A 121 -10.44 -1.09 -12.31
CA ILE A 121 -9.53 0.06 -12.24
C ILE A 121 -8.06 -0.38 -12.38
N THR A 122 -7.69 -1.53 -11.78
CA THR A 122 -6.31 -2.04 -11.89
C THR A 122 -6.00 -2.48 -13.32
N ASN A 123 -6.94 -3.14 -14.01
CA ASN A 123 -6.76 -3.50 -15.42
C ASN A 123 -6.69 -2.27 -16.33
N GLU A 124 -7.56 -1.28 -16.11
CA GLU A 124 -7.52 -0.01 -16.85
C GLU A 124 -6.17 0.69 -16.66
N PHE A 125 -5.61 0.68 -15.44
CA PHE A 125 -4.27 1.21 -15.19
C PHE A 125 -3.19 0.46 -15.97
N ILE A 126 -3.26 -0.88 -16.02
CA ILE A 126 -2.30 -1.71 -16.77
C ILE A 126 -2.42 -1.42 -18.28
N GLU A 127 -3.64 -1.31 -18.80
CA GLU A 127 -3.90 -1.00 -20.21
C GLU A 127 -3.45 0.42 -20.58
N ASP A 128 -3.69 1.41 -19.72
CA ASP A 128 -3.22 2.78 -19.89
C ASP A 128 -1.70 2.85 -19.83
N MET A 129 -1.07 2.09 -18.93
CA MET A 129 0.39 2.02 -18.86
C MET A 129 0.95 1.43 -20.15
N GLU A 130 0.39 0.33 -20.66
CA GLU A 130 0.82 -0.29 -21.91
C GLU A 130 0.64 0.63 -23.11
N SER A 131 -0.50 1.32 -23.21
CA SER A 131 -0.88 2.07 -24.40
C SER A 131 -0.46 3.54 -24.41
N LYS A 132 -0.33 4.18 -23.23
CA LYS A 132 -0.08 5.62 -23.07
C LYS A 132 1.17 5.93 -22.25
N GLY A 133 1.75 4.94 -21.57
CA GLY A 133 2.90 5.10 -20.71
C GLY A 133 2.53 5.39 -19.25
N PHE A 134 3.53 5.23 -18.38
CA PHE A 134 3.35 5.26 -16.92
C PHE A 134 2.73 6.55 -16.39
N ASP A 135 3.28 7.71 -16.76
CA ASP A 135 2.82 9.01 -16.23
C ASP A 135 1.34 9.26 -16.54
N ILE A 136 0.92 8.97 -17.78
CA ILE A 136 -0.47 9.13 -18.20
C ILE A 136 -1.40 8.13 -17.49
N ALA A 137 -0.94 6.91 -17.25
CA ALA A 137 -1.71 5.92 -16.49
C ALA A 137 -1.93 6.38 -15.03
N VAL A 138 -0.92 6.98 -14.41
CA VAL A 138 -1.04 7.58 -13.06
C VAL A 138 -2.05 8.72 -13.07
N GLU A 139 -1.96 9.65 -14.02
CA GLU A 139 -2.89 10.78 -14.13
C GLU A 139 -4.34 10.32 -14.33
N ASN A 140 -4.57 9.35 -15.22
CA ASN A 140 -5.91 8.81 -15.48
C ASN A 140 -6.48 8.10 -14.24
N TYR A 141 -5.66 7.28 -13.57
CA TYR A 141 -6.06 6.63 -12.34
C TYR A 141 -6.45 7.62 -11.25
N GLU A 142 -5.60 8.64 -11.00
CA GLU A 142 -5.91 9.66 -10.01
C GLU A 142 -7.22 10.38 -10.33
N SER A 143 -7.40 10.79 -11.59
CA SER A 143 -8.61 11.45 -12.05
C SER A 143 -9.85 10.58 -11.84
N ASN A 144 -9.77 9.29 -12.19
CA ASN A 144 -10.87 8.34 -12.04
C ASN A 144 -11.23 8.14 -10.57
N ILE A 145 -10.24 7.95 -9.70
CA ILE A 145 -10.47 7.78 -8.26
C ILE A 145 -11.05 9.05 -7.62
N LEU A 146 -10.59 10.25 -8.02
CA LEU A 146 -11.12 11.51 -7.50
C LEU A 146 -12.54 11.81 -8.00
N ALA A 147 -12.91 11.30 -9.17
CA ALA A 147 -14.27 11.42 -9.70
C ALA A 147 -15.27 10.55 -8.93
N VAL A 148 -14.81 9.48 -8.29
CA VAL A 148 -15.63 8.61 -7.44
C VAL A 148 -15.55 9.11 -6.00
N ASN A 149 -16.70 9.44 -5.39
CA ASN A 149 -16.76 9.90 -4.00
C ASN A 149 -16.56 8.72 -3.01
N LEU A 150 -15.33 8.22 -2.93
CA LEU A 150 -14.93 7.11 -2.06
C LEU A 150 -14.86 7.55 -0.59
N SER A 151 -15.08 6.60 0.32
CA SER A 151 -14.79 6.80 1.74
C SER A 151 -13.27 7.01 1.94
N ASN A 152 -12.89 7.64 3.05
CA ASN A 152 -11.48 7.85 3.38
C ASN A 152 -10.68 6.53 3.44
N GLU A 153 -11.30 5.45 3.89
CA GLU A 153 -10.68 4.13 3.97
C GLU A 153 -10.44 3.53 2.58
N GLU A 154 -11.42 3.61 1.69
CA GLU A 154 -11.26 3.12 0.32
C GLU A 154 -10.26 3.99 -0.45
N PHE A 155 -10.33 5.31 -0.31
CA PHE A 155 -9.36 6.22 -0.90
C PHE A 155 -7.94 5.97 -0.39
N ALA A 156 -7.77 5.67 0.90
CA ALA A 156 -6.48 5.31 1.49
C ALA A 156 -5.84 4.10 0.80
N LYS A 157 -6.62 3.06 0.46
CA LYS A 157 -6.13 1.90 -0.30
C LYS A 157 -5.67 2.31 -1.71
N LYS A 158 -6.41 3.20 -2.39
CA LYS A 158 -6.04 3.73 -3.72
C LYS A 158 -4.77 4.58 -3.67
N ASN A 159 -4.66 5.43 -2.66
CA ASN A 159 -3.47 6.23 -2.43
C ASN A 159 -2.26 5.36 -2.15
N LEU A 160 -2.44 4.30 -1.34
CA LEU A 160 -1.39 3.33 -1.05
C LEU A 160 -0.93 2.60 -2.32
N PHE A 161 -1.88 2.10 -3.12
CA PHE A 161 -1.58 1.45 -4.40
C PHE A 161 -0.71 2.33 -5.30
N ILE A 162 -1.10 3.59 -5.54
CA ILE A 162 -0.33 4.46 -6.45
C ILE A 162 1.05 4.80 -5.90
N ASN A 163 1.19 4.94 -4.57
CA ASN A 163 2.49 5.12 -3.93
C ASN A 163 3.38 3.88 -4.12
N MET A 164 2.85 2.67 -4.01
CA MET A 164 3.61 1.44 -4.29
C MET A 164 4.08 1.42 -5.73
N VAL A 165 3.18 1.72 -6.67
CA VAL A 165 3.46 1.67 -8.11
C VAL A 165 4.52 2.70 -8.52
N LYS A 166 4.45 3.93 -8.03
CA LYS A 166 5.50 4.95 -8.25
C LYS A 166 6.84 4.56 -7.63
N SER A 167 6.82 3.86 -6.50
CA SER A 167 8.04 3.39 -5.84
C SER A 167 8.72 2.27 -6.64
N MET A 168 7.93 1.38 -7.25
CA MET A 168 8.44 0.37 -8.17
C MET A 168 9.07 1.00 -9.40
N GLU A 169 8.36 1.92 -10.06
CA GLU A 169 8.86 2.63 -11.24
C GLU A 169 10.16 3.35 -10.93
N PHE A 170 10.23 4.06 -9.80
CA PHE A 170 11.46 4.77 -9.42
C PHE A 170 12.67 3.84 -9.23
N LYS A 171 12.48 2.61 -8.72
CA LYS A 171 13.58 1.65 -8.53
C LYS A 171 13.90 0.87 -9.80
N TYR A 172 12.91 0.62 -10.65
CA TYR A 172 13.03 -0.22 -11.84
C TYR A 172 12.38 0.46 -13.05
N PRO A 173 12.88 1.63 -13.48
CA PRO A 173 12.25 2.40 -14.56
C PRO A 173 12.17 1.60 -15.86
N ASP A 174 13.14 0.72 -16.11
CA ASP A 174 13.18 -0.15 -17.29
C ASP A 174 11.98 -1.12 -17.38
N LEU A 175 11.29 -1.40 -16.27
CA LEU A 175 10.07 -2.22 -16.26
C LEU A 175 8.81 -1.45 -16.64
N TYR A 176 8.90 -0.14 -16.71
CA TYR A 176 7.78 0.77 -16.99
C TYR A 176 8.04 1.64 -18.22
N ASP A 177 9.17 1.40 -18.91
CA ASP A 177 9.53 2.07 -20.15
C ASP A 177 8.99 1.27 -21.35
N ASN A 178 8.16 1.92 -22.17
CA ASN A 178 7.45 1.30 -23.30
C ASN A 178 8.30 1.19 -24.58
N ASN A 179 9.63 1.31 -24.50
CA ASN A 179 10.48 1.32 -25.69
C ASN A 179 10.37 0.02 -26.51
N GLU A 180 10.04 0.18 -27.80
CA GLU A 180 9.52 -0.81 -28.78
C GLU A 180 10.49 -1.96 -29.20
N SER A 181 11.23 -2.57 -28.28
CA SER A 181 12.03 -3.76 -28.63
C SER A 181 11.18 -5.03 -28.59
N ALA A 182 11.49 -6.07 -29.38
CA ALA A 182 10.75 -7.34 -29.41
C ALA A 182 10.74 -8.12 -28.06
N GLN A 183 11.56 -7.69 -27.10
CA GLN A 183 11.50 -8.09 -25.69
C GLN A 183 10.24 -7.54 -24.97
N ALA A 184 9.44 -6.71 -25.68
CA ALA A 184 8.29 -5.96 -25.19
C ALA A 184 7.23 -6.79 -24.47
N LYS A 185 6.94 -7.98 -25.00
CA LYS A 185 5.80 -8.79 -24.54
C LYS A 185 6.07 -9.59 -23.26
N SER A 186 7.33 -9.83 -22.91
CA SER A 186 7.68 -10.51 -21.66
C SER A 186 7.70 -9.51 -20.51
N TRP A 187 8.28 -8.32 -20.71
CA TRP A 187 8.34 -7.29 -19.68
C TRP A 187 6.96 -6.76 -19.28
N LEU A 188 6.02 -6.63 -20.23
CA LEU A 188 4.66 -6.15 -19.95
C LEU A 188 3.89 -7.05 -18.99
N LYS A 189 4.03 -8.37 -19.11
CA LYS A 189 3.41 -9.33 -18.18
C LYS A 189 3.96 -9.16 -16.77
N CYS A 190 5.26 -8.93 -16.72
CA CYS A 190 6.09 -8.78 -15.55
C CYS A 190 5.72 -7.47 -14.80
N ALA A 191 5.54 -6.35 -15.51
CA ALA A 191 5.03 -5.08 -14.98
C ALA A 191 3.56 -5.18 -14.52
N ALA A 192 2.70 -5.80 -15.35
CA ALA A 192 1.29 -6.02 -15.04
C ALA A 192 1.11 -6.89 -13.78
N ALA A 193 1.95 -7.91 -13.58
CA ALA A 193 1.87 -8.79 -12.41
C ALA A 193 2.30 -8.05 -11.15
N SER A 194 3.32 -7.18 -11.26
CA SER A 194 3.77 -6.31 -10.16
C SER A 194 2.68 -5.31 -9.76
N ILE A 195 1.98 -4.73 -10.73
CA ILE A 195 0.83 -3.84 -10.50
C ILE A 195 -0.33 -4.60 -9.86
N ALA A 196 -0.67 -5.78 -10.37
CA ALA A 196 -1.72 -6.63 -9.79
C ALA A 196 -1.41 -7.02 -8.35
N LEU A 197 -0.15 -7.36 -8.07
CA LEU A 197 0.32 -7.67 -6.72
C LEU A 197 0.25 -6.45 -5.80
N ALA A 198 0.71 -5.28 -6.27
CA ALA A 198 0.61 -4.03 -5.52
C ALA A 198 -0.85 -3.70 -5.18
N SER A 199 -1.78 -3.90 -6.13
CA SER A 199 -3.22 -3.72 -5.91
C SER A 199 -3.73 -4.68 -4.85
N ALA A 200 -3.40 -5.98 -4.95
CA ALA A 200 -3.79 -6.98 -3.96
C ALA A 200 -3.27 -6.66 -2.56
N ILE A 201 -1.99 -6.30 -2.43
CA ILE A 201 -1.38 -5.93 -1.13
C ILE A 201 -2.03 -4.65 -0.59
N ALA A 202 -2.24 -3.63 -1.42
CA ALA A 202 -2.95 -2.41 -1.00
C ALA A 202 -4.37 -2.71 -0.51
N GLY A 203 -5.07 -3.65 -1.15
CA GLY A 203 -6.38 -4.12 -0.73
C GLY A 203 -6.38 -4.85 0.62
N THR A 204 -5.30 -5.57 0.95
CA THR A 204 -5.15 -6.24 2.26
C THR A 204 -4.81 -5.27 3.40
N LEU A 205 -4.17 -4.15 3.10
CA LEU A 205 -3.67 -3.21 4.09
C LEU A 205 -4.73 -2.14 4.37
N SER A 206 -5.36 -2.23 5.55
CA SER A 206 -6.37 -1.26 6.00
C SER A 206 -5.79 0.08 6.48
N CYS A 207 -4.46 0.22 6.58
CA CYS A 207 -3.82 1.38 7.22
C CYS A 207 -2.64 1.95 6.41
N VAL A 208 -2.72 3.24 6.07
CA VAL A 208 -1.63 4.09 5.52
C VAL A 208 -0.62 4.45 6.62
N THR A 209 -0.01 3.44 7.24
CA THR A 209 1.17 3.71 8.07
C THR A 209 2.40 3.69 7.17
N ILE A 210 3.40 4.50 7.52
CA ILE A 210 4.71 4.50 6.83
C ILE A 210 5.28 3.07 6.77
N ALA A 211 5.03 2.27 7.81
CA ALA A 211 5.46 0.88 7.86
C ALA A 211 4.71 -0.05 6.91
N ALA A 212 3.39 0.12 6.74
CA ALA A 212 2.62 -0.64 5.75
C ALA A 212 3.06 -0.30 4.32
N CYS A 213 3.36 0.98 4.07
CA CYS A 213 3.93 1.42 2.80
C CYS A 213 5.31 0.81 2.58
N ALA A 214 6.16 0.83 3.61
CA ALA A 214 7.49 0.25 3.54
C ALA A 214 7.46 -1.26 3.30
N LEU A 215 6.57 -1.95 4.00
CA LEU A 215 6.33 -3.37 3.82
C LEU A 215 5.95 -3.69 2.40
N ALA A 216 4.97 -2.97 1.86
CA ALA A 216 4.51 -3.22 0.51
C ALA A 216 5.59 -2.92 -0.53
N MET A 217 6.33 -1.82 -0.38
CA MET A 217 7.42 -1.49 -1.28
C MET A 217 8.55 -2.52 -1.22
N VAL A 218 8.86 -3.06 -0.04
CA VAL A 218 9.87 -4.13 0.11
C VAL A 218 9.34 -5.46 -0.39
N LEU A 219 8.09 -5.82 -0.13
CA LEU A 219 7.48 -7.07 -0.64
C LEU A 219 7.50 -7.09 -2.14
N VAL A 220 7.05 -5.99 -2.75
CA VAL A 220 7.07 -5.89 -4.19
C VAL A 220 8.50 -5.78 -4.70
N TYR A 221 9.41 -5.07 -4.02
CA TYR A 221 10.83 -5.08 -4.38
C TYR A 221 11.46 -6.47 -4.31
N ALA A 222 11.21 -7.25 -3.25
CA ALA A 222 11.78 -8.58 -3.05
C ALA A 222 11.24 -9.54 -4.12
N ALA A 223 9.96 -9.40 -4.45
CA ALA A 223 9.38 -10.05 -5.62
C ALA A 223 10.13 -9.60 -6.89
N SER A 224 10.24 -8.30 -7.16
CA SER A 224 10.90 -7.70 -8.33
C SER A 224 12.40 -8.03 -8.43
N ASN A 225 13.11 -8.27 -7.32
CA ASN A 225 14.54 -8.62 -7.33
C ASN A 225 14.75 -10.10 -7.63
N SER A 226 13.84 -10.98 -7.16
CA SER A 226 13.72 -12.35 -7.65
C SER A 226 13.36 -12.41 -9.15
N PHE A 227 13.06 -11.28 -9.75
CA PHE A 227 12.53 -11.11 -11.10
C PHE A 227 13.46 -10.36 -12.03
N ALA A 228 14.30 -9.43 -11.56
CA ALA A 228 15.36 -8.87 -12.38
C ALA A 228 16.27 -10.00 -12.87
N ASP A 229 16.43 -11.03 -12.03
CA ASP A 229 17.16 -12.26 -12.36
C ASP A 229 16.38 -13.21 -13.32
N ASN A 230 15.06 -13.04 -13.56
CA ASN A 230 14.22 -13.96 -14.35
C ASN A 230 13.47 -13.34 -15.56
N CYS A 231 13.17 -12.03 -15.56
CA CYS A 231 12.46 -11.32 -16.64
C CYS A 231 13.40 -10.46 -17.51
N LEU A 232 14.62 -10.12 -17.05
CA LEU A 232 15.60 -9.31 -17.80
C LEU A 232 16.71 -10.15 -18.47
N GLU A 233 16.69 -11.49 -18.33
CA GLU A 233 17.51 -12.43 -19.12
C GLU A 233 16.85 -12.81 -20.46
#